data_AF-A0A6V7PV77-F1
#
_entry.id   AF-A0A6V7PV77-F1
#
_cell.length_a   1.000
_cell.length_b   1.000
_cell.length_c   1.000
_cell.angle_alpha   90.00
_cell.angle_beta   90.00
_cell.angle_gamma   90.00
#
_symmetry.space_group_name_H-M   'P 1'
#
loop_
_entity.id
_entity.type
_entity.pdbx_description
1 polymer ?
#
loop_
_entity_poly.entity_id
_entity_poly.type
_entity_poly.pdbx_seq_one_letter_code
_entity_poly.pdbx_strand_id
1 'polypeptide(L)'
;MESLITLVNKLQRACTALGDHGEGSALPTLWDSLPQSLSSEDNSGKSSVLESIVGKDFLPRGSGIVTRRPLVLQLHKIDEGREYAEFMHLPRKKFTDFALVRKEIQDETDRETGRTKQISPVPIHLIVNLTLIDLPGLTKVAVEGQPDSIVQDIENMVRSYIEKPNCIILAISPANQDLATSDAIKIAREVDPKGERTFGVLTKIDLMDKGTDAVDILEGRAFRLQFPWIGVVNRSQADINKSVDMIAARRREREYFANTPEYRHLTHRMGSEHLGKMLSKVHLLYYLSILAVFLLSFINSFGTSYQVENPGIQSLINKTIAELEGELNRLGKPIAADAGGKLYAIMEISRIFDQIYKEHLDGVRPGGEKIYNVFDNQFPAALKRLQFDKHLSMENVRKLITEADGYQPHLIAPEQGYRRLIESCLVSIRGPAEAAVDAVHAILKELVHKAINETVELKQYPSLRVEVGNAAFDSLDRMREESKKATLKLVDMECSYLTVDFFRKLPQDVEKGGNPTHSIFDRYNDSYLRRIGSTVLAYVNMVCSTLRNSIPKSIVYCQVREAKRSLLDHFFTELGSKEVKQLSSLLDEDPAVMERRASLAKRLELYRSAQAEIDAVAWAK
;
A
#
# COMPACT_ATOMS: atom_id res chain seq x y z
N MET A 1 15.11 -19.84 -25.27
CA MET A 1 16.25 -19.52 -24.38
C MET A 1 16.40 -18.02 -24.18
N GLU A 2 16.50 -17.21 -25.25
CA GLU A 2 16.57 -15.74 -25.17
C GLU A 2 15.50 -15.11 -24.27
N SER A 3 14.24 -15.58 -24.34
CA SER A 3 13.16 -15.13 -23.44
C SER A 3 13.53 -15.15 -21.95
N LEU A 4 14.26 -16.17 -21.47
CA LEU A 4 14.67 -16.27 -20.06
C LEU A 4 15.76 -15.24 -19.71
N ILE A 5 16.69 -14.97 -20.62
CA ILE A 5 17.74 -13.96 -20.41
C ILE A 5 17.13 -12.55 -20.50
N THR A 6 16.17 -12.34 -21.40
CA THR A 6 15.37 -11.11 -21.48
C THR A 6 14.57 -10.87 -20.20
N LEU A 7 13.94 -11.91 -19.63
CA LEU A 7 13.24 -11.84 -18.34
C LEU A 7 14.19 -11.43 -17.21
N VAL A 8 15.33 -12.12 -17.06
CA VAL A 8 16.34 -11.77 -16.05
C VAL A 8 16.83 -10.33 -16.24
N ASN A 9 17.10 -9.90 -17.47
CA ASN A 9 17.53 -8.55 -17.76
C ASN A 9 16.44 -7.50 -17.47
N LYS A 10 15.14 -7.82 -17.62
CA LYS A 10 14.06 -6.92 -17.19
C LYS A 10 13.94 -6.85 -15.67
N LEU A 11 14.03 -7.98 -14.96
CA LEU A 11 14.05 -8.02 -13.49
C LEU A 11 15.21 -7.19 -12.93
N GLN A 12 16.41 -7.33 -13.52
CA GLN A 12 17.57 -6.49 -13.21
C GLN A 12 17.28 -5.00 -13.38
N ARG A 13 16.71 -4.60 -14.52
CA ARG A 13 16.34 -3.19 -14.78
C ARG A 13 15.32 -2.65 -13.77
N ALA A 14 14.33 -3.46 -13.37
CA ALA A 14 13.33 -3.07 -12.38
C ALA A 14 13.96 -2.82 -10.99
N CYS A 15 14.91 -3.68 -10.57
CA CYS A 15 15.64 -3.50 -9.32
C CYS A 15 16.54 -2.25 -9.36
N THR A 16 17.33 -2.08 -10.43
CA THR A 16 18.15 -0.88 -10.65
C THR A 16 17.31 0.41 -10.63
N ALA A 17 16.14 0.42 -11.27
CA ALA A 17 15.26 1.59 -11.34
C ALA A 17 14.52 1.92 -10.03
N LEU A 18 14.62 1.06 -9.02
CA LEU A 18 14.15 1.28 -7.66
C LEU A 18 15.24 1.81 -6.70
N GLY A 19 16.50 1.82 -7.11
CA GLY A 19 17.63 2.03 -6.19
C GLY A 19 17.89 0.82 -5.28
N ASP A 20 17.31 -0.35 -5.60
CA ASP A 20 17.35 -1.57 -4.79
C ASP A 20 18.69 -2.32 -5.02
N HIS A 21 19.80 -1.62 -4.74
CA HIS A 21 21.17 -2.03 -5.05
C HIS A 21 21.76 -3.06 -4.06
N GLY A 22 20.94 -3.58 -3.14
CA GLY A 22 21.37 -4.47 -2.04
C GLY A 22 21.77 -3.73 -0.75
N GLU A 23 21.70 -2.40 -0.71
CA GLU A 23 21.96 -1.62 0.50
C GLU A 23 20.68 -1.39 1.34
N GLY A 24 20.79 -1.58 2.66
CA GLY A 24 19.83 -1.07 3.66
C GLY A 24 18.46 -1.77 3.79
N SER A 25 18.00 -2.55 2.81
CA SER A 25 16.73 -3.28 2.92
C SER A 25 16.88 -4.60 3.69
N ALA A 26 16.05 -4.83 4.71
CA ALA A 26 16.09 -6.04 5.55
C ALA A 26 15.51 -7.31 4.89
N LEU A 27 15.43 -7.35 3.56
CA LEU A 27 14.89 -8.44 2.74
C LEU A 27 15.88 -8.74 1.60
N PRO A 28 16.17 -10.02 1.27
CA PRO A 28 17.02 -10.37 0.13
C PRO A 28 16.46 -9.77 -1.15
N THR A 29 17.28 -9.04 -1.91
CA THR A 29 16.80 -8.42 -3.14
C THR A 29 16.82 -9.43 -4.29
N LEU A 30 15.97 -9.20 -5.30
CA LEU A 30 16.00 -9.99 -6.52
C LEU A 30 17.35 -9.91 -7.24
N TRP A 31 18.07 -8.80 -7.06
CA TRP A 31 19.41 -8.58 -7.60
C TRP A 31 20.44 -9.61 -7.08
N ASP A 32 20.32 -10.00 -5.81
CA ASP A 32 21.26 -10.90 -5.13
C ASP A 32 21.14 -12.36 -5.60
N SER A 33 20.01 -12.72 -6.21
CA SER A 33 19.69 -14.08 -6.63
C SER A 33 20.26 -14.46 -8.00
N LEU A 34 20.88 -13.53 -8.74
CA LEU A 34 21.14 -13.69 -10.17
C LEU A 34 22.59 -14.09 -10.51
N PRO A 35 22.82 -14.92 -11.55
CA PRO A 35 24.15 -15.28 -11.99
C PRO A 35 24.96 -14.07 -12.46
N GLN A 36 26.08 -13.84 -11.78
CA GLN A 36 27.05 -12.79 -12.09
C GLN A 36 28.41 -13.46 -12.39
N SER A 37 29.28 -12.76 -13.12
CA SER A 37 30.65 -13.23 -13.37
C SER A 37 31.64 -12.11 -13.09
N LEU A 38 32.51 -12.33 -12.09
CA LEU A 38 33.32 -11.30 -11.45
C LEU A 38 34.82 -11.49 -11.69
N SER A 39 35.52 -10.44 -12.07
CA SER A 39 36.99 -10.45 -12.12
C SER A 39 37.60 -9.50 -11.08
N SER A 40 38.77 -9.87 -10.56
CA SER A 40 39.55 -9.19 -9.51
C SER A 40 41.04 -9.05 -9.91
N GLU A 41 41.80 -8.35 -9.07
CA GLU A 41 43.23 -7.95 -9.26
C GLU A 41 43.48 -6.89 -10.35
N ASP A 42 44.04 -5.74 -9.96
CA ASP A 42 44.34 -4.64 -10.88
C ASP A 42 45.65 -4.87 -11.65
N ASN A 43 45.82 -4.25 -12.82
CA ASN A 43 46.98 -4.46 -13.73
C ASN A 43 47.18 -5.93 -14.20
N SER A 44 46.29 -6.86 -13.84
CA SER A 44 46.22 -8.26 -14.32
C SER A 44 45.95 -8.39 -15.83
N GLY A 45 45.51 -7.31 -16.49
CA GLY A 45 45.04 -7.32 -17.88
C GLY A 45 43.53 -7.51 -18.03
N LYS A 46 42.79 -7.56 -16.91
CA LYS A 46 41.33 -7.59 -16.78
C LYS A 46 40.52 -6.96 -17.92
N SER A 47 40.64 -5.63 -18.10
CA SER A 47 39.87 -4.90 -19.12
C SER A 47 40.17 -5.40 -20.54
N SER A 48 41.42 -5.79 -20.82
CA SER A 48 41.79 -6.39 -22.09
C SER A 48 41.24 -7.81 -22.26
N VAL A 49 41.06 -8.61 -21.19
CA VAL A 49 40.36 -9.90 -21.27
C VAL A 49 38.88 -9.69 -21.60
N LEU A 50 38.21 -8.73 -20.95
CA LEU A 50 36.82 -8.38 -21.24
C LEU A 50 36.65 -7.88 -22.69
N GLU A 51 37.49 -6.96 -23.15
CA GLU A 51 37.50 -6.50 -24.54
C GLU A 51 37.83 -7.62 -25.54
N SER A 52 38.74 -8.54 -25.20
CA SER A 52 39.08 -9.73 -26.01
C SER A 52 37.95 -10.75 -26.07
N ILE A 53 37.10 -10.87 -25.04
CA ILE A 53 35.84 -11.66 -25.08
C ILE A 53 34.80 -10.95 -25.95
N VAL A 54 34.59 -9.64 -25.75
CA VAL A 54 33.60 -8.83 -26.47
C VAL A 54 33.93 -8.67 -27.96
N GLY A 55 35.20 -8.57 -28.31
CA GLY A 55 35.67 -8.31 -29.67
C GLY A 55 35.85 -6.83 -30.03
N LYS A 56 35.75 -5.89 -29.06
CA LYS A 56 35.75 -4.42 -29.29
C LYS A 56 36.57 -3.68 -28.24
N ASP A 57 37.07 -2.51 -28.61
CA ASP A 57 37.65 -1.50 -27.70
C ASP A 57 36.54 -0.59 -27.16
N PHE A 58 36.26 -0.64 -25.86
CA PHE A 58 35.20 0.18 -25.23
C PHE A 58 35.43 0.49 -23.76
N LEU A 59 36.36 -0.20 -23.06
CA LEU A 59 36.67 0.11 -21.67
C LEU A 59 37.68 1.26 -21.59
N PRO A 60 37.60 2.15 -20.59
CA PRO A 60 38.64 3.16 -20.36
C PRO A 60 40.02 2.52 -20.17
N ARG A 61 41.08 3.29 -20.41
CA ARG A 61 42.49 2.89 -20.20
C ARG A 61 43.25 4.05 -19.58
N GLY A 62 44.13 3.77 -18.62
CA GLY A 62 44.93 4.77 -17.92
C GLY A 62 45.93 4.14 -16.96
N SER A 63 46.63 4.97 -16.17
CA SER A 63 47.51 4.55 -15.08
C SER A 63 46.85 4.78 -13.72
N GLY A 64 47.02 3.82 -12.79
CA GLY A 64 46.26 3.77 -11.54
C GLY A 64 44.92 3.05 -11.72
N ILE A 65 44.01 3.20 -10.76
CA ILE A 65 42.70 2.53 -10.77
C ILE A 65 41.83 3.08 -11.91
N VAL A 66 41.65 2.27 -12.96
CA VAL A 66 40.92 2.69 -14.17
C VAL A 66 39.41 2.53 -13.97
N THR A 67 38.96 1.38 -13.46
CA THR A 67 37.56 1.08 -13.15
C THR A 67 37.24 1.57 -11.73
N ARG A 68 36.65 2.76 -11.59
CA ARG A 68 36.28 3.37 -10.28
C ARG A 68 34.85 3.08 -9.81
N ARG A 69 34.01 2.50 -10.67
CA ARG A 69 32.62 2.08 -10.38
C ARG A 69 32.43 0.66 -10.94
N PRO A 70 31.66 -0.23 -10.28
CA PRO A 70 31.25 -1.49 -10.87
C PRO A 70 30.57 -1.29 -12.22
N LEU A 71 31.03 -1.97 -13.27
CA LEU A 71 30.46 -1.87 -14.61
C LEU A 71 29.81 -3.21 -14.99
N VAL A 72 28.48 -3.22 -14.97
CA VAL A 72 27.64 -4.36 -15.36
C VAL A 72 27.52 -4.36 -16.88
N LEU A 73 28.45 -5.07 -17.51
CA LEU A 73 28.51 -5.35 -18.95
C LEU A 73 27.65 -6.55 -19.29
N GLN A 74 27.22 -6.68 -20.54
CA GLN A 74 26.43 -7.85 -20.92
C GLN A 74 26.58 -8.50 -22.32
N LEU A 75 27.31 -8.13 -23.40
CA LEU A 75 27.23 -8.85 -24.73
C LEU A 75 25.83 -9.37 -25.29
N HIS A 76 25.08 -8.61 -26.14
CA HIS A 76 23.78 -9.01 -26.75
C HIS A 76 24.02 -9.62 -28.13
N LYS A 77 23.42 -10.76 -28.44
CA LYS A 77 23.36 -11.27 -29.82
C LYS A 77 22.13 -10.69 -30.53
N ILE A 78 22.35 -10.11 -31.70
CA ILE A 78 21.33 -9.59 -32.61
C ILE A 78 21.54 -10.31 -33.92
N ASP A 79 20.53 -11.01 -34.44
CA ASP A 79 20.69 -11.80 -35.68
C ASP A 79 20.71 -10.94 -36.94
N GLU A 80 20.01 -9.80 -36.94
CA GLU A 80 20.05 -8.82 -38.02
C GLU A 80 20.17 -7.39 -37.46
N GLY A 81 21.26 -6.68 -37.78
CA GLY A 81 21.43 -5.28 -37.40
C GLY A 81 22.88 -4.80 -37.41
N ARG A 82 23.08 -3.50 -37.14
CA ARG A 82 24.39 -2.96 -36.74
C ARG A 82 24.57 -3.12 -35.24
N GLU A 83 25.79 -3.42 -34.83
CA GLU A 83 26.19 -3.47 -33.42
C GLU A 83 25.92 -2.11 -32.75
N TYR A 84 25.36 -2.14 -31.54
CA TYR A 84 25.18 -0.95 -30.70
C TYR A 84 25.27 -1.30 -29.22
N ALA A 85 25.53 -0.28 -28.40
CA ALA A 85 25.36 -0.34 -26.96
C ALA A 85 24.31 0.69 -26.51
N GLU A 86 23.70 0.46 -25.35
CA GLU A 86 22.73 1.36 -24.72
C GLU A 86 22.99 1.38 -23.20
N PHE A 87 22.90 2.54 -22.56
CA PHE A 87 23.13 2.70 -21.13
C PHE A 87 21.82 2.90 -20.38
N MET A 88 21.71 2.35 -19.17
CA MET A 88 20.50 2.51 -18.35
C MET A 88 20.21 3.96 -17.93
N HIS A 89 21.23 4.82 -17.79
CA HIS A 89 21.04 6.24 -17.48
C HIS A 89 20.67 7.09 -18.71
N LEU A 90 20.75 6.53 -19.92
CA LEU A 90 20.37 7.19 -21.18
C LEU A 90 19.47 6.27 -22.03
N PRO A 91 18.29 5.88 -21.53
CA PRO A 91 17.38 4.99 -22.25
C PRO A 91 16.98 5.61 -23.59
N ARG A 92 16.92 4.76 -24.63
CA ARG A 92 16.70 5.10 -26.06
C ARG A 92 17.91 5.71 -26.79
N LYS A 93 19.03 6.04 -26.13
CA LYS A 93 20.27 6.50 -26.80
C LYS A 93 21.14 5.31 -27.19
N LYS A 94 21.11 4.92 -28.48
CA LYS A 94 21.95 3.84 -29.03
C LYS A 94 23.29 4.39 -29.53
N PHE A 95 24.38 3.81 -29.04
CA PHE A 95 25.75 4.15 -29.41
C PHE A 95 26.28 3.12 -30.41
N THR A 96 26.55 3.53 -31.64
CA THR A 96 27.17 2.66 -32.67
C THR A 96 28.69 2.83 -32.77
N ASP A 97 29.26 3.82 -32.07
CA ASP A 97 30.69 4.02 -31.94
C ASP A 97 31.14 3.69 -30.52
N PHE A 98 32.01 2.70 -30.38
CA PHE A 98 32.53 2.23 -29.10
C PHE A 98 33.55 3.20 -28.48
N ALA A 99 34.13 4.14 -29.25
CA ALA A 99 34.90 5.24 -28.68
C ALA A 99 34.01 6.22 -27.89
N LEU A 100 32.76 6.44 -28.33
CA LEU A 100 31.77 7.19 -27.57
C LEU A 100 31.27 6.41 -26.35
N VAL A 101 31.17 5.08 -26.42
CA VAL A 101 30.87 4.22 -25.25
C VAL A 101 31.97 4.34 -24.19
N ARG A 102 33.25 4.25 -24.59
CA ARG A 102 34.41 4.47 -23.71
C ARG A 102 34.34 5.84 -23.04
N LYS A 103 34.01 6.89 -23.80
CA LYS A 103 33.90 8.24 -23.25
C LYS A 103 32.71 8.37 -22.29
N GLU A 104 31.53 7.85 -22.63
CA GLU A 104 30.35 7.92 -21.76
C GLU A 104 30.58 7.16 -20.43
N ILE A 105 31.28 6.01 -20.42
CA ILE A 105 31.70 5.34 -19.18
C ILE A 105 32.56 6.26 -18.31
N GLN A 106 33.50 7.01 -18.91
CA GLN A 106 34.38 7.92 -18.19
C GLN A 106 33.63 9.18 -17.71
N ASP A 107 32.85 9.83 -18.58
CA ASP A 107 32.03 11.01 -18.27
C ASP A 107 31.00 10.71 -17.15
N GLU A 108 30.41 9.50 -17.11
CA GLU A 108 29.49 9.02 -16.07
C GLU A 108 30.20 8.57 -14.78
N THR A 109 31.46 8.13 -14.87
CA THR A 109 32.29 7.86 -13.68
C THR A 109 32.71 9.16 -12.99
N ASP A 110 33.15 10.16 -13.75
CA ASP A 110 33.55 11.47 -13.25
C ASP A 110 32.37 12.34 -12.77
N ARG A 111 31.14 12.03 -13.21
CA ARG A 111 29.90 12.63 -12.70
C ARG A 111 29.62 12.24 -11.25
N GLU A 112 29.84 10.98 -10.91
CA GLU A 112 29.50 10.38 -9.61
C GLU A 112 30.66 10.48 -8.60
N THR A 113 31.87 10.11 -9.02
CA THR A 113 33.08 10.10 -8.15
C THR A 113 33.83 11.43 -8.14
N GLY A 114 33.34 12.41 -8.90
CA GLY A 114 34.04 13.65 -9.20
C GLY A 114 35.31 13.43 -10.05
N ARG A 115 36.13 14.50 -10.17
CA ARG A 115 37.49 14.41 -10.73
C ARG A 115 38.53 13.89 -9.72
N THR A 116 38.08 13.61 -8.50
CA THR A 116 38.81 12.91 -7.44
C THR A 116 38.99 11.44 -7.79
N LYS A 117 40.11 10.82 -7.35
CA LYS A 117 40.42 9.40 -7.62
C LYS A 117 39.62 8.43 -6.73
N GLN A 118 38.42 8.83 -6.31
CA GLN A 118 37.54 8.06 -5.43
C GLN A 118 36.79 6.96 -6.21
N ILE A 119 36.24 6.00 -5.49
CA ILE A 119 35.38 4.94 -6.03
C ILE A 119 33.94 5.17 -5.58
N SER A 120 32.97 4.56 -6.28
CA SER A 120 31.57 4.47 -5.82
C SER A 120 31.05 3.05 -6.05
N PRO A 121 30.29 2.46 -5.10
CA PRO A 121 29.68 1.14 -5.29
C PRO A 121 28.54 1.17 -6.31
N VAL A 122 28.00 2.34 -6.67
CA VAL A 122 26.82 2.47 -7.54
C VAL A 122 27.16 2.04 -8.97
N PRO A 123 26.59 0.92 -9.48
CA PRO A 123 26.98 0.34 -10.75
C PRO A 123 26.58 1.19 -11.97
N ILE A 124 27.41 1.13 -13.02
CA ILE A 124 27.05 1.55 -14.38
C ILE A 124 26.54 0.32 -15.14
N HIS A 125 25.39 0.42 -15.80
CA HIS A 125 24.79 -0.69 -16.53
C HIS A 125 24.81 -0.46 -18.05
N LEU A 126 25.46 -1.35 -18.79
CA LEU A 126 25.55 -1.34 -20.25
C LEU A 126 24.71 -2.50 -20.82
N ILE A 127 23.55 -2.17 -21.41
CA ILE A 127 22.55 -3.15 -21.87
C ILE A 127 23.09 -4.01 -22.98
N VAL A 128 23.09 -5.32 -22.73
CA VAL A 128 23.43 -6.38 -23.67
C VAL A 128 22.88 -7.78 -23.11
N ASN A 129 23.41 -9.02 -23.27
CA ASN A 129 22.89 -10.29 -22.61
C ASN A 129 23.76 -11.22 -21.68
N LEU A 130 24.93 -11.78 -22.05
CA LEU A 130 25.90 -12.41 -21.13
C LEU A 130 26.47 -11.43 -20.08
N THR A 131 25.90 -11.43 -18.87
CA THR A 131 26.27 -10.54 -17.76
C THR A 131 27.68 -10.80 -17.19
N LEU A 132 28.57 -9.83 -17.39
CA LEU A 132 29.95 -9.71 -16.86
C LEU A 132 30.02 -8.47 -15.97
N ILE A 133 30.66 -8.56 -14.80
CA ILE A 133 30.83 -7.41 -13.89
C ILE A 133 32.30 -7.07 -13.74
N ASP A 134 32.68 -5.89 -14.21
CA ASP A 134 34.00 -5.30 -14.01
C ASP A 134 33.99 -4.42 -12.75
N LEU A 135 34.51 -4.94 -11.65
CA LEU A 135 34.75 -4.19 -10.41
C LEU A 135 36.03 -3.33 -10.48
N PRO A 136 36.28 -2.43 -9.50
CA PRO A 136 37.64 -1.95 -9.24
C PRO A 136 38.62 -3.11 -9.05
N GLY A 137 39.89 -2.90 -9.43
CA GLY A 137 40.95 -3.88 -9.22
C GLY A 137 41.53 -3.79 -7.80
N LEU A 138 42.04 -4.91 -7.30
CA LEU A 138 42.67 -4.96 -5.97
C LEU A 138 44.02 -4.22 -6.01
N THR A 139 44.21 -3.26 -5.10
CA THR A 139 45.44 -2.44 -5.01
C THR A 139 46.07 -2.55 -3.62
N LYS A 140 47.39 -2.74 -3.53
CA LYS A 140 48.12 -2.93 -2.26
C LYS A 140 48.53 -1.62 -1.56
N VAL A 141 48.41 -0.47 -2.21
CA VAL A 141 48.82 0.85 -1.71
C VAL A 141 47.89 1.94 -2.27
N ALA A 142 47.49 2.91 -1.45
CA ALA A 142 46.72 4.08 -1.90
C ALA A 142 47.59 5.04 -2.73
N VAL A 143 47.03 5.61 -3.80
CA VAL A 143 47.73 6.59 -4.66
C VAL A 143 47.42 8.01 -4.19
N GLU A 144 48.36 8.95 -4.34
CA GLU A 144 48.16 10.37 -4.01
C GLU A 144 46.79 10.92 -4.45
N GLY A 145 46.00 11.41 -3.49
CA GLY A 145 44.63 11.87 -3.71
C GLY A 145 43.53 10.83 -3.43
N GLN A 146 43.86 9.69 -2.82
CA GLN A 146 42.92 8.68 -2.31
C GLN A 146 42.99 8.60 -0.77
N PRO A 147 41.91 8.17 -0.08
CA PRO A 147 41.94 7.92 1.36
C PRO A 147 42.71 6.62 1.67
N ASP A 148 43.30 6.51 2.87
CA ASP A 148 44.01 5.29 3.30
C ASP A 148 43.09 4.06 3.41
N SER A 149 41.78 4.27 3.57
CA SER A 149 40.75 3.21 3.57
C SER A 149 40.55 2.54 2.22
N ILE A 150 41.00 3.14 1.11
CA ILE A 150 40.60 2.75 -0.26
C ILE A 150 40.84 1.27 -0.57
N VAL A 151 41.90 0.68 0.00
CA VAL A 151 42.22 -0.75 -0.13
C VAL A 151 41.12 -1.62 0.48
N GLN A 152 40.70 -1.30 1.70
CA GLN A 152 39.64 -1.99 2.41
C GLN A 152 38.27 -1.72 1.77
N ASP A 153 38.03 -0.51 1.28
CA ASP A 153 36.78 -0.14 0.60
C ASP A 153 36.59 -0.94 -0.70
N ILE A 154 37.68 -1.12 -1.48
CA ILE A 154 37.69 -2.02 -2.64
C ILE A 154 37.53 -3.48 -2.22
N GLU A 155 38.24 -3.95 -1.19
CA GLU A 155 38.14 -5.35 -0.73
C GLU A 155 36.72 -5.69 -0.25
N ASN A 156 36.07 -4.78 0.48
CA ASN A 156 34.69 -4.89 0.92
C ASN A 156 33.71 -4.87 -0.26
N MET A 157 33.90 -3.97 -1.23
CA MET A 157 33.12 -3.92 -2.47
C MET A 157 33.27 -5.21 -3.27
N VAL A 158 34.47 -5.78 -3.36
CA VAL A 158 34.69 -7.07 -4.04
C VAL A 158 33.98 -8.19 -3.28
N ARG A 159 34.12 -8.28 -1.94
CA ARG A 159 33.42 -9.26 -1.09
C ARG A 159 31.90 -9.25 -1.29
N SER A 160 31.26 -8.08 -1.26
CA SER A 160 29.79 -7.96 -1.37
C SER A 160 29.20 -8.45 -2.71
N TYR A 161 30.02 -8.64 -3.75
CA TYR A 161 29.63 -9.35 -4.97
C TYR A 161 30.04 -10.84 -4.97
N ILE A 162 31.28 -11.19 -4.59
CA ILE A 162 31.79 -12.59 -4.68
C ILE A 162 31.20 -13.53 -3.62
N GLU A 163 30.74 -13.04 -2.47
CA GLU A 163 30.18 -13.88 -1.39
C GLU A 163 28.85 -14.55 -1.81
N LYS A 164 28.17 -13.99 -2.81
CA LYS A 164 26.88 -14.49 -3.31
C LYS A 164 27.07 -15.87 -3.97
N PRO A 165 26.37 -16.93 -3.51
CA PRO A 165 26.63 -18.30 -3.96
C PRO A 165 26.31 -18.52 -5.45
N ASN A 166 25.41 -17.70 -6.01
CA ASN A 166 25.05 -17.75 -7.42
C ASN A 166 26.06 -17.05 -8.34
N CYS A 167 27.14 -16.47 -7.79
CA CYS A 167 28.16 -15.79 -8.57
C CYS A 167 29.32 -16.71 -8.99
N ILE A 168 29.65 -16.66 -10.28
CA ILE A 168 30.87 -17.24 -10.85
C ILE A 168 32.03 -16.27 -10.63
N ILE A 169 33.18 -16.78 -10.17
CA ILE A 169 34.40 -15.99 -9.97
C ILE A 169 35.35 -16.26 -11.14
N LEU A 170 35.99 -15.21 -11.65
CA LEU A 170 36.96 -15.22 -12.73
C LEU A 170 38.27 -14.60 -12.23
N ALA A 171 39.06 -15.39 -11.52
CA ALA A 171 40.35 -14.96 -11.00
C ALA A 171 41.33 -14.79 -12.16
N ILE A 172 41.72 -13.53 -12.45
CA ILE A 172 42.64 -13.20 -13.55
C ILE A 172 44.00 -12.87 -12.94
N SER A 173 44.98 -13.75 -13.17
CA SER A 173 46.34 -13.61 -12.65
C SER A 173 47.35 -13.53 -13.81
N PRO A 174 48.39 -12.68 -13.71
CA PRO A 174 49.43 -12.61 -14.73
C PRO A 174 50.44 -13.77 -14.57
N ALA A 175 50.74 -14.48 -15.66
CA ALA A 175 51.62 -15.65 -15.67
C ALA A 175 53.12 -15.33 -15.46
N ASN A 176 53.50 -14.06 -15.52
CA ASN A 176 54.87 -13.60 -15.23
C ASN A 176 55.07 -13.21 -13.75
N GLN A 177 54.21 -13.69 -12.85
CA GLN A 177 54.29 -13.55 -11.39
C GLN A 177 53.90 -14.87 -10.72
N ASP A 178 54.39 -15.12 -9.51
CA ASP A 178 54.01 -16.32 -8.74
C ASP A 178 52.52 -16.26 -8.34
N LEU A 179 51.77 -17.27 -8.77
CA LEU A 179 50.34 -17.42 -8.49
C LEU A 179 50.04 -17.44 -6.98
N ALA A 180 50.96 -17.88 -6.13
CA ALA A 180 50.82 -17.83 -4.68
C ALA A 180 50.73 -16.40 -4.11
N THR A 181 51.07 -15.38 -4.91
CA THR A 181 51.04 -13.95 -4.53
C THR A 181 49.83 -13.16 -5.09
N SER A 182 48.97 -13.81 -5.89
CA SER A 182 47.79 -13.19 -6.51
C SER A 182 46.65 -13.03 -5.51
N ASP A 183 46.20 -11.80 -5.31
CA ASP A 183 45.11 -11.47 -4.38
C ASP A 183 43.77 -11.99 -4.90
N ALA A 184 43.60 -12.07 -6.23
CA ALA A 184 42.41 -12.64 -6.86
C ALA A 184 42.18 -14.09 -6.41
N ILE A 185 43.24 -14.91 -6.38
CA ILE A 185 43.16 -16.32 -5.95
C ILE A 185 43.04 -16.45 -4.43
N LYS A 186 43.72 -15.59 -3.67
CA LYS A 186 43.56 -15.52 -2.20
C LYS A 186 42.09 -15.30 -1.83
N ILE A 187 41.50 -14.20 -2.33
CA ILE A 187 40.13 -13.79 -2.02
C ILE A 187 39.10 -14.78 -2.60
N ALA A 188 39.32 -15.32 -3.81
CA ALA A 188 38.45 -16.37 -4.34
C ALA A 188 38.41 -17.62 -3.43
N ARG A 189 39.55 -18.04 -2.87
CA ARG A 189 39.61 -19.20 -1.96
C ARG A 189 39.00 -18.94 -0.58
N GLU A 190 38.89 -17.67 -0.15
CA GLU A 190 38.16 -17.30 1.07
C GLU A 190 36.65 -17.55 0.93
N VAL A 191 36.07 -17.37 -0.27
CA VAL A 191 34.61 -17.49 -0.52
C VAL A 191 34.18 -18.70 -1.36
N ASP A 192 35.13 -19.40 -1.99
CA ASP A 192 34.97 -20.67 -2.69
C ASP A 192 36.16 -21.61 -2.38
N PRO A 193 36.24 -22.18 -1.15
CA PRO A 193 37.37 -23.02 -0.74
C PRO A 193 37.56 -24.31 -1.54
N LYS A 194 36.56 -24.70 -2.35
CA LYS A 194 36.56 -25.93 -3.16
C LYS A 194 36.82 -25.68 -4.66
N GLY A 195 36.77 -24.42 -5.11
CA GLY A 195 36.83 -24.06 -6.52
C GLY A 195 35.59 -24.48 -7.33
N GLU A 196 34.41 -24.62 -6.71
CA GLU A 196 33.16 -25.08 -7.33
C GLU A 196 32.52 -24.04 -8.26
N ARG A 197 32.86 -22.75 -8.10
CA ARG A 197 32.34 -21.62 -8.90
C ARG A 197 33.43 -20.68 -9.44
N THR A 198 34.70 -21.05 -9.27
CA THR A 198 35.86 -20.23 -9.65
C THR A 198 36.57 -20.75 -10.91
N PHE A 199 36.76 -19.86 -11.87
CA PHE A 199 37.62 -20.02 -13.05
C PHE A 199 38.95 -19.30 -12.83
N GLY A 200 40.06 -19.96 -13.19
CA GLY A 200 41.37 -19.33 -13.28
C GLY A 200 41.70 -18.92 -14.71
N VAL A 201 42.11 -17.67 -14.90
CA VAL A 201 42.59 -17.14 -16.19
C VAL A 201 44.01 -16.65 -16.03
N LEU A 202 44.93 -17.19 -16.84
CA LEU A 202 46.30 -16.71 -16.92
C LEU A 202 46.45 -15.75 -18.10
N THR A 203 46.95 -14.54 -17.83
CA THR A 203 47.30 -13.54 -18.85
C THR A 203 48.81 -13.40 -18.97
N LYS A 204 49.30 -12.67 -20.00
CA LYS A 204 50.72 -12.32 -20.16
C LYS A 204 51.66 -13.54 -20.26
N ILE A 205 51.16 -14.69 -20.73
CA ILE A 205 51.94 -15.92 -20.94
C ILE A 205 53.05 -15.69 -21.98
N ASP A 206 52.82 -14.76 -22.91
CA ASP A 206 53.78 -14.23 -23.89
C ASP A 206 54.95 -13.44 -23.27
N LEU A 207 54.86 -13.06 -21.99
CA LEU A 207 55.83 -12.25 -21.25
C LEU A 207 56.52 -13.01 -20.10
N MET A 208 56.48 -14.35 -20.12
CA MET A 208 57.20 -15.20 -19.16
C MET A 208 58.71 -15.24 -19.44
N ASP A 209 59.51 -15.52 -18.41
CA ASP A 209 60.96 -15.63 -18.54
C ASP A 209 61.36 -16.87 -19.35
N LYS A 210 62.39 -16.72 -20.20
CA LYS A 210 62.83 -17.78 -21.12
C LYS A 210 63.36 -18.99 -20.35
N GLY A 211 62.69 -20.13 -20.54
CA GLY A 211 62.96 -21.36 -19.79
C GLY A 211 62.01 -21.61 -18.63
N THR A 212 60.98 -20.76 -18.46
CA THR A 212 59.82 -21.03 -17.60
C THR A 212 58.56 -21.24 -18.46
N ASP A 213 57.61 -22.01 -17.95
CA ASP A 213 56.31 -22.24 -18.57
C ASP A 213 55.19 -22.29 -17.52
N ALA A 214 53.94 -22.21 -17.97
CA ALA A 214 52.74 -22.24 -17.13
C ALA A 214 51.94 -23.56 -17.24
N VAL A 215 52.51 -24.63 -17.82
CA VAL A 215 51.79 -25.88 -18.13
C VAL A 215 51.24 -26.53 -16.86
N ASP A 216 52.00 -26.54 -15.76
CA ASP A 216 51.53 -27.07 -14.46
C ASP A 216 50.34 -26.30 -13.87
N ILE A 217 50.20 -25.01 -14.17
CA ILE A 217 49.03 -24.21 -13.77
C ILE A 217 47.87 -24.49 -14.73
N LEU A 218 48.12 -24.40 -16.05
CA LEU A 218 47.11 -24.61 -17.10
C LEU A 218 46.50 -26.01 -17.10
N GLU A 219 47.23 -27.02 -16.62
CA GLU A 219 46.75 -28.40 -16.44
C GLU A 219 46.21 -28.68 -15.03
N GLY A 220 46.16 -27.67 -14.14
CA GLY A 220 45.57 -27.77 -12.81
C GLY A 220 46.37 -28.63 -11.82
N ARG A 221 47.67 -28.85 -12.07
CA ARG A 221 48.58 -29.55 -11.14
C ARG A 221 49.03 -28.63 -10.00
N ALA A 222 49.45 -27.41 -10.31
CA ALA A 222 49.92 -26.44 -9.33
C ALA A 222 48.78 -25.87 -8.45
N PHE A 223 47.62 -25.58 -9.05
CA PHE A 223 46.44 -25.11 -8.33
C PHE A 223 45.17 -25.72 -8.92
N ARG A 224 44.52 -26.62 -8.17
CA ARG A 224 43.32 -27.34 -8.62
C ARG A 224 42.05 -26.53 -8.36
N LEU A 225 41.32 -26.24 -9.44
CA LEU A 225 39.94 -25.74 -9.45
C LEU A 225 39.02 -26.83 -10.06
N GLN A 226 37.69 -26.73 -9.89
CA GLN A 226 36.76 -27.62 -10.59
C GLN A 226 36.60 -27.22 -12.06
N PHE A 227 36.73 -25.92 -12.37
CA PHE A 227 36.85 -25.43 -13.74
C PHE A 227 38.33 -25.37 -14.17
N PRO A 228 38.64 -25.62 -15.46
CA PRO A 228 40.01 -25.61 -15.94
C PRO A 228 40.58 -24.18 -15.98
N TRP A 229 41.91 -24.09 -15.86
CA TRP A 229 42.66 -22.88 -16.12
C TRP A 229 42.70 -22.59 -17.63
N ILE A 230 42.52 -21.31 -18.00
CA ILE A 230 42.53 -20.86 -19.40
C ILE A 230 43.55 -19.75 -19.58
N GLY A 231 44.54 -19.99 -20.45
CA GLY A 231 45.53 -19.01 -20.87
C GLY A 231 45.00 -18.07 -21.95
N VAL A 232 45.30 -16.78 -21.85
CA VAL A 232 44.85 -15.72 -22.76
C VAL A 232 46.04 -14.81 -23.11
N VAL A 233 46.27 -14.58 -24.41
CA VAL A 233 47.31 -13.67 -24.92
C VAL A 233 46.64 -12.41 -25.45
N ASN A 234 46.80 -11.32 -24.71
CA ASN A 234 46.19 -10.03 -25.02
C ASN A 234 47.08 -9.17 -25.93
N ARG A 235 46.53 -8.06 -26.45
CA ARG A 235 47.33 -7.03 -27.15
C ARG A 235 48.31 -6.36 -26.18
N SER A 236 49.55 -6.19 -26.63
CA SER A 236 50.55 -5.41 -25.89
C SER A 236 50.20 -3.92 -25.89
N GLN A 237 50.80 -3.12 -24.99
CA GLN A 237 50.61 -1.66 -25.02
C GLN A 237 51.06 -1.04 -26.36
N ALA A 238 52.06 -1.62 -27.02
CA ALA A 238 52.50 -1.19 -28.34
C ALA A 238 51.48 -1.52 -29.45
N ASP A 239 50.72 -2.61 -29.32
CA ASP A 239 49.61 -2.93 -30.23
C ASP A 239 48.39 -2.03 -30.01
N ILE A 240 48.08 -1.72 -28.73
CA ILE A 240 47.00 -0.81 -28.33
C ILE A 240 47.30 0.60 -28.87
N ASN A 241 48.53 1.09 -28.70
CA ASN A 241 48.97 2.39 -29.24
C ASN A 241 48.97 2.45 -30.78
N LYS A 242 49.00 1.29 -31.45
CA LYS A 242 48.89 1.16 -32.91
C LYS A 242 47.47 0.84 -33.39
N SER A 243 46.49 0.80 -32.48
CA SER A 243 45.09 0.44 -32.77
C SER A 243 44.95 -0.90 -33.52
N VAL A 244 45.77 -1.90 -33.17
CA VAL A 244 45.72 -3.23 -33.81
C VAL A 244 44.35 -3.86 -33.58
N ASP A 245 43.69 -4.23 -34.68
CA ASP A 245 42.35 -4.82 -34.68
C ASP A 245 42.26 -6.11 -33.85
N MET A 246 41.08 -6.34 -33.27
CA MET A 246 40.81 -7.47 -32.37
C MET A 246 40.75 -8.82 -33.10
N ILE A 247 40.37 -8.86 -34.37
CA ILE A 247 40.40 -10.10 -35.17
C ILE A 247 41.85 -10.49 -35.45
N ALA A 248 42.71 -9.50 -35.77
CA ALA A 248 44.15 -9.72 -35.89
C ALA A 248 44.79 -10.15 -34.55
N ALA A 249 44.36 -9.59 -33.42
CA ALA A 249 44.81 -10.00 -32.09
C ALA A 249 44.45 -11.46 -31.76
N ARG A 250 43.18 -11.84 -31.90
CA ARG A 250 42.71 -13.22 -31.71
C ARG A 250 43.40 -14.22 -32.64
N ARG A 251 43.77 -13.80 -33.86
CA ARG A 251 44.57 -14.65 -34.76
C ARG A 251 45.98 -14.88 -34.22
N ARG A 252 46.68 -13.83 -33.78
CA ARG A 252 48.02 -13.96 -33.16
C ARG A 252 47.99 -14.79 -31.88
N GLU A 253 46.95 -14.67 -31.05
CA GLU A 253 46.74 -15.53 -29.87
C GLU A 253 46.67 -17.02 -30.26
N ARG A 254 45.89 -17.34 -31.30
CA ARG A 254 45.78 -18.72 -31.82
C ARG A 254 47.08 -19.22 -32.46
N GLU A 255 47.78 -18.35 -33.19
CA GLU A 255 49.11 -18.62 -33.75
C GLU A 255 50.16 -18.87 -32.66
N TYR A 256 50.13 -18.13 -31.55
CA TYR A 256 51.02 -18.33 -30.40
C TYR A 256 50.84 -19.73 -29.79
N PHE A 257 49.62 -20.08 -29.36
CA PHE A 257 49.39 -21.39 -28.73
C PHE A 257 49.66 -22.58 -29.68
N ALA A 258 49.45 -22.41 -30.99
CA ALA A 258 49.73 -23.46 -31.97
C ALA A 258 51.24 -23.65 -32.27
N ASN A 259 52.04 -22.58 -32.17
CA ASN A 259 53.46 -22.60 -32.53
C ASN A 259 54.40 -22.82 -31.32
N THR A 260 54.01 -22.42 -30.11
CA THR A 260 54.79 -22.63 -28.88
C THR A 260 54.76 -24.12 -28.49
N PRO A 261 55.89 -24.86 -28.50
CA PRO A 261 55.92 -26.31 -28.30
C PRO A 261 55.24 -26.77 -27.00
N GLU A 262 55.44 -26.03 -25.91
CA GLU A 262 55.04 -26.34 -24.53
C GLU A 262 53.51 -26.25 -24.35
N TYR A 263 52.82 -25.44 -25.15
CA TYR A 263 51.36 -25.25 -25.07
C TYR A 263 50.59 -25.91 -26.21
N ARG A 264 51.29 -26.54 -27.17
CA ARG A 264 50.70 -27.01 -28.43
C ARG A 264 49.57 -28.03 -28.25
N HIS A 265 49.66 -28.92 -27.26
CA HIS A 265 48.58 -29.87 -26.93
C HIS A 265 47.38 -29.19 -26.27
N LEU A 266 47.61 -28.08 -25.56
CA LEU A 266 46.59 -27.29 -24.88
C LEU A 266 45.82 -26.33 -25.79
N THR A 267 46.33 -26.01 -26.99
CA THR A 267 45.72 -25.08 -27.98
C THR A 267 44.19 -25.13 -28.07
N HIS A 268 43.60 -26.33 -28.01
CA HIS A 268 42.15 -26.52 -28.13
C HIS A 268 41.31 -26.04 -26.93
N ARG A 269 41.95 -25.74 -25.79
CA ARG A 269 41.35 -25.24 -24.53
C ARG A 269 41.76 -23.80 -24.17
N MET A 270 42.62 -23.17 -24.98
CA MET A 270 43.22 -21.88 -24.68
C MET A 270 42.66 -20.75 -25.55
N GLY A 271 42.89 -19.52 -25.09
CA GLY A 271 42.56 -18.28 -25.79
C GLY A 271 41.21 -17.67 -25.42
N SER A 272 41.10 -16.35 -25.66
CA SER A 272 39.92 -15.53 -25.40
C SER A 272 38.62 -16.07 -26.01
N GLU A 273 38.68 -16.67 -27.20
CA GLU A 273 37.54 -17.29 -27.88
C GLU A 273 37.05 -18.57 -27.16
N HIS A 274 37.96 -19.36 -26.59
CA HIS A 274 37.60 -20.53 -25.79
C HIS A 274 36.98 -20.11 -24.45
N LEU A 275 37.58 -19.12 -23.78
CA LEU A 275 37.07 -18.52 -22.55
C LEU A 275 35.63 -18.01 -22.72
N GLY A 276 35.36 -17.21 -23.77
CA GLY A 276 34.01 -16.70 -24.05
C GLY A 276 32.98 -17.80 -24.29
N LYS A 277 33.34 -18.88 -24.98
CA LYS A 277 32.48 -20.05 -25.20
C LYS A 277 32.24 -20.84 -23.91
N MET A 278 33.27 -21.03 -23.08
CA MET A 278 33.14 -21.72 -21.79
C MET A 278 32.29 -20.93 -20.80
N LEU A 279 32.52 -19.62 -20.65
CA LEU A 279 31.69 -18.74 -19.83
C LEU A 279 30.24 -18.76 -20.29
N SER A 280 29.98 -18.63 -21.60
CA SER A 280 28.62 -18.74 -22.16
C SER A 280 27.96 -20.08 -21.85
N LYS A 281 28.67 -21.20 -22.00
CA LYS A 281 28.16 -22.55 -21.72
C LYS A 281 27.92 -22.77 -20.22
N VAL A 282 28.79 -22.30 -19.35
CA VAL A 282 28.67 -22.51 -17.89
C VAL A 282 27.65 -21.57 -17.27
N HIS A 283 27.57 -20.30 -17.72
CA HIS A 283 26.49 -19.38 -17.35
C HIS A 283 25.11 -19.96 -17.77
N LEU A 284 25.00 -20.57 -18.96
CA LEU A 284 23.82 -21.31 -19.39
C LEU A 284 23.53 -22.56 -18.52
N LEU A 285 24.55 -23.34 -18.14
CA LEU A 285 24.40 -24.50 -17.25
C LEU A 285 24.00 -24.11 -15.82
N TYR A 286 24.48 -22.97 -15.30
CA TYR A 286 24.11 -22.43 -13.99
C TYR A 286 22.68 -21.89 -14.00
N TYR A 287 22.25 -21.21 -15.08
CA TYR A 287 20.83 -20.91 -15.28
C TYR A 287 19.99 -22.19 -15.35
N LEU A 288 20.48 -23.25 -16.01
CA LEU A 288 19.78 -24.54 -16.10
C LEU A 288 19.74 -25.31 -14.78
N SER A 289 20.74 -25.19 -13.89
CA SER A 289 20.67 -25.81 -12.55
C SER A 289 19.69 -25.06 -11.64
N ILE A 290 19.72 -23.72 -11.66
CA ILE A 290 18.71 -22.88 -10.98
C ILE A 290 17.30 -23.20 -11.51
N LEU A 291 17.14 -23.36 -12.84
CA LEU A 291 15.87 -23.74 -13.47
C LEU A 291 15.48 -25.20 -13.21
N ALA A 292 16.43 -26.11 -12.99
CA ALA A 292 16.16 -27.51 -12.64
C ALA A 292 15.63 -27.63 -11.20
N VAL A 293 16.16 -26.85 -10.26
CA VAL A 293 15.58 -26.68 -8.92
C VAL A 293 14.16 -26.09 -9.01
N PHE A 294 13.96 -25.12 -9.90
CA PHE A 294 12.64 -24.55 -10.19
C PHE A 294 11.63 -25.61 -10.72
N LEU A 295 12.05 -26.46 -11.65
CA LEU A 295 11.24 -27.54 -12.21
C LEU A 295 10.95 -28.67 -11.20
N LEU A 296 11.94 -29.03 -10.36
CA LEU A 296 11.73 -29.99 -9.27
C LEU A 296 10.74 -29.43 -8.23
N SER A 297 10.83 -28.15 -7.89
CA SER A 297 9.84 -27.50 -7.02
C SER A 297 8.44 -27.45 -7.64
N PHE A 298 8.33 -27.33 -8.97
CA PHE A 298 7.06 -27.35 -9.68
C PHE A 298 6.43 -28.75 -9.71
N ILE A 299 7.23 -29.79 -9.95
CA ILE A 299 6.78 -31.20 -9.94
C ILE A 299 6.37 -31.63 -8.52
N ASN A 300 7.13 -31.24 -7.49
CA ASN A 300 6.81 -31.58 -6.10
C ASN A 300 5.50 -30.95 -5.59
N SER A 301 4.95 -29.94 -6.29
CA SER A 301 3.59 -29.42 -6.04
C SER A 301 2.49 -30.48 -6.26
N PHE A 302 2.80 -31.59 -6.94
CA PHE A 302 1.90 -32.72 -7.16
C PHE A 302 2.27 -34.00 -6.40
N GLY A 303 3.37 -34.05 -5.63
CA GLY A 303 3.73 -35.27 -4.92
C GLY A 303 4.97 -35.23 -4.03
N THR A 304 4.75 -35.52 -2.74
CA THR A 304 5.74 -35.90 -1.70
C THR A 304 6.79 -34.88 -1.25
N SER A 305 6.93 -34.75 0.06
CA SER A 305 7.83 -33.79 0.71
C SER A 305 9.30 -34.20 0.64
N TYR A 306 10.11 -33.45 -0.10
CA TYR A 306 11.55 -33.32 0.14
C TYR A 306 11.89 -31.83 0.32
N GLN A 307 12.38 -31.46 1.50
CA GLN A 307 12.87 -30.11 1.76
C GLN A 307 14.24 -29.95 1.10
N VAL A 308 14.34 -29.00 0.17
CA VAL A 308 15.62 -28.49 -0.36
C VAL A 308 15.73 -27.04 0.07
N GLU A 309 16.79 -26.70 0.79
CA GLU A 309 16.96 -25.41 1.48
C GLU A 309 17.38 -24.28 0.54
N ASN A 310 16.63 -24.04 -0.54
CA ASN A 310 16.88 -22.91 -1.43
C ASN A 310 15.57 -22.38 -2.05
N PRO A 311 15.01 -21.27 -1.53
CA PRO A 311 13.73 -20.74 -1.99
C PRO A 311 13.85 -20.11 -3.38
N GLY A 312 13.20 -20.73 -4.38
CA GLY A 312 13.19 -20.22 -5.75
C GLY A 312 12.60 -18.80 -5.86
N ILE A 313 13.10 -18.03 -6.83
CA ILE A 313 12.82 -16.60 -7.04
C ILE A 313 11.32 -16.24 -6.96
N GLN A 314 10.42 -17.06 -7.49
CA GLN A 314 8.96 -16.82 -7.43
C GLN A 314 8.39 -16.90 -6.01
N SER A 315 8.96 -17.74 -5.14
CA SER A 315 8.59 -17.80 -3.71
C SER A 315 9.03 -16.53 -2.97
N LEU A 316 10.24 -16.03 -3.26
CA LEU A 316 10.72 -14.76 -2.74
C LEU A 316 9.82 -13.59 -3.19
N ILE A 317 9.46 -13.53 -4.48
CA ILE A 317 8.54 -12.51 -5.02
C ILE A 317 7.17 -12.57 -4.33
N ASN A 318 6.55 -13.74 -4.27
CA ASN A 318 5.24 -13.91 -3.67
C ASN A 318 5.24 -13.53 -2.17
N LYS A 319 6.32 -13.87 -1.45
CA LYS A 319 6.52 -13.46 -0.05
C LYS A 319 6.66 -11.94 0.07
N THR A 320 7.54 -11.31 -0.71
CA THR A 320 7.74 -9.85 -0.66
C THR A 320 6.49 -9.08 -1.07
N ILE A 321 5.70 -9.58 -2.04
CA ILE A 321 4.38 -9.02 -2.38
C ILE A 321 3.46 -9.06 -1.15
N ALA A 322 3.33 -10.21 -0.48
CA ALA A 322 2.47 -10.33 0.71
C ALA A 322 2.95 -9.46 1.88
N GLU A 323 4.26 -9.27 2.06
CA GLU A 323 4.83 -8.38 3.07
C GLU A 323 4.57 -6.90 2.74
N LEU A 324 4.78 -6.48 1.49
CA LEU A 324 4.47 -5.12 1.01
C LEU A 324 2.97 -4.80 1.07
N GLU A 325 2.10 -5.75 0.71
CA GLU A 325 0.65 -5.61 0.85
C GLU A 325 0.22 -5.57 2.33
N GLY A 326 0.86 -6.35 3.19
CA GLY A 326 0.65 -6.32 4.63
C GLY A 326 1.03 -4.98 5.27
N GLU A 327 2.14 -4.37 4.83
CA GLU A 327 2.55 -3.03 5.28
C GLU A 327 1.63 -1.94 4.71
N LEU A 328 1.32 -1.99 3.41
CA LEU A 328 0.44 -1.02 2.75
C LEU A 328 -0.99 -1.04 3.34
N ASN A 329 -1.52 -2.22 3.69
CA ASN A 329 -2.81 -2.32 4.37
C ASN A 329 -2.80 -1.73 5.79
N ARG A 330 -1.66 -1.72 6.50
CA ARG A 330 -1.52 -1.04 7.81
C ARG A 330 -1.44 0.48 7.67
N LEU A 331 -0.73 0.95 6.64
CA LEU A 331 -0.55 2.39 6.35
C LEU A 331 -1.75 3.01 5.60
N GLY A 332 -2.66 2.20 5.07
CA GLY A 332 -3.78 2.65 4.24
C GLY A 332 -3.43 2.76 2.75
N LYS A 333 -4.47 2.81 1.91
CA LYS A 333 -4.33 2.93 0.44
C LYS A 333 -3.69 4.28 0.05
N PRO A 334 -2.88 4.34 -1.02
CA PRO A 334 -2.29 5.59 -1.49
C PRO A 334 -3.37 6.57 -1.96
N ILE A 335 -3.48 7.70 -1.25
CA ILE A 335 -4.34 8.82 -1.64
C ILE A 335 -3.61 9.61 -2.74
N ALA A 336 -4.25 9.80 -3.89
CA ALA A 336 -3.68 10.61 -4.97
C ALA A 336 -3.55 12.08 -4.54
N ALA A 337 -2.46 12.74 -4.95
CA ALA A 337 -2.06 14.04 -4.41
C ALA A 337 -2.98 15.22 -4.80
N ASP A 338 -3.83 15.01 -5.80
CA ASP A 338 -4.73 16.00 -6.38
C ASP A 338 -5.99 16.26 -5.52
N ALA A 339 -6.79 17.24 -5.95
CA ALA A 339 -8.02 17.62 -5.28
C ALA A 339 -9.07 16.50 -5.26
N GLY A 340 -9.25 15.80 -6.39
CA GLY A 340 -10.24 14.75 -6.58
C GLY A 340 -9.87 13.48 -5.81
N GLY A 341 -8.59 13.09 -5.84
CA GLY A 341 -8.05 11.96 -5.06
C GLY A 341 -8.29 12.12 -3.56
N LYS A 342 -7.98 13.29 -3.00
CA LYS A 342 -8.20 13.61 -1.58
C LYS A 342 -9.69 13.69 -1.22
N LEU A 343 -10.51 14.34 -2.06
CA LEU A 343 -11.96 14.40 -1.87
C LEU A 343 -12.58 12.99 -1.89
N TYR A 344 -12.20 12.15 -2.86
CA TYR A 344 -12.67 10.77 -2.97
C TYR A 344 -12.28 9.92 -1.74
N ALA A 345 -11.05 10.03 -1.26
CA ALA A 345 -10.61 9.33 -0.04
C ALA A 345 -11.43 9.74 1.19
N ILE A 346 -11.66 11.04 1.39
CA ILE A 346 -12.50 11.55 2.49
C ILE A 346 -13.95 11.06 2.35
N MET A 347 -14.52 11.09 1.14
CA MET A 347 -15.87 10.61 0.88
C MET A 347 -16.02 9.11 1.14
N GLU A 348 -15.06 8.29 0.74
CA GLU A 348 -15.10 6.84 0.95
C GLU A 348 -15.00 6.48 2.45
N ILE A 349 -14.10 7.12 3.19
CA ILE A 349 -13.99 6.95 4.66
C ILE A 349 -15.31 7.35 5.35
N SER A 350 -15.89 8.48 4.93
CA SER A 350 -17.18 8.97 5.45
C SER A 350 -18.33 8.01 5.13
N ARG A 351 -18.29 7.36 3.96
CA ARG A 351 -19.26 6.36 3.51
C ARG A 351 -19.17 5.05 4.30
N ILE A 352 -17.96 4.63 4.69
CA ILE A 352 -17.75 3.47 5.58
C ILE A 352 -18.39 3.76 6.96
N PHE A 353 -18.13 4.94 7.54
CA PHE A 353 -18.76 5.36 8.79
C PHE A 353 -20.30 5.42 8.69
N ASP A 354 -20.84 6.00 7.62
CA ASP A 354 -22.28 6.09 7.35
C ASP A 354 -22.94 4.71 7.20
N GLN A 355 -22.28 3.77 6.52
CA GLN A 355 -22.71 2.37 6.44
C GLN A 355 -22.73 1.69 7.82
N ILE A 356 -21.67 1.86 8.62
CA ILE A 356 -21.60 1.32 10.00
C ILE A 356 -22.69 1.94 10.89
N TYR A 357 -22.99 3.24 10.73
CA TYR A 357 -24.07 3.91 11.44
C TYR A 357 -25.45 3.37 11.05
N LYS A 358 -25.69 3.13 9.74
CA LYS A 358 -26.90 2.49 9.23
C LYS A 358 -27.11 1.09 9.81
N GLU A 359 -26.05 0.28 9.92
CA GLU A 359 -26.08 -1.05 10.57
C GLU A 359 -26.35 -0.99 12.08
N HIS A 360 -25.89 0.07 12.76
CA HIS A 360 -26.23 0.31 14.17
C HIS A 360 -27.71 0.68 14.38
N LEU A 361 -28.35 1.26 13.37
CA LEU A 361 -29.75 1.67 13.38
C LEU A 361 -30.70 0.52 12.97
N ASP A 362 -30.32 -0.27 11.97
CA ASP A 362 -31.12 -1.35 11.35
C ASP A 362 -31.20 -2.66 12.17
N GLY A 363 -31.36 -2.56 13.50
CA GLY A 363 -31.85 -3.65 14.36
C GLY A 363 -30.93 -4.86 14.59
N VAL A 364 -29.92 -5.10 13.75
CA VAL A 364 -28.89 -6.15 13.93
C VAL A 364 -28.00 -5.89 15.16
N ARG A 365 -28.01 -4.64 15.65
CA ARG A 365 -27.26 -4.13 16.79
C ARG A 365 -28.22 -3.43 17.78
N PRO A 366 -27.89 -3.30 19.08
CA PRO A 366 -28.81 -2.81 20.12
C PRO A 366 -29.20 -1.32 20.04
N GLY A 367 -28.97 -0.63 18.92
CA GLY A 367 -29.42 0.75 18.71
C GLY A 367 -30.92 0.85 18.47
N GLY A 368 -31.46 0.04 17.55
CA GLY A 368 -32.90 -0.01 17.25
C GLY A 368 -33.74 -0.41 18.47
N GLU A 369 -33.30 -1.43 19.22
CA GLU A 369 -33.97 -1.90 20.44
C GLU A 369 -34.13 -0.79 21.50
N LYS A 370 -33.09 0.03 21.71
CA LYS A 370 -33.17 1.19 22.62
C LYS A 370 -34.24 2.18 22.19
N ILE A 371 -34.40 2.42 20.89
CA ILE A 371 -35.43 3.32 20.34
C ILE A 371 -36.84 2.72 20.54
N TYR A 372 -37.04 1.43 20.28
CA TYR A 372 -38.30 0.75 20.59
C TYR A 372 -38.66 0.82 22.08
N ASN A 373 -37.69 0.63 22.97
CA ASN A 373 -37.89 0.74 24.42
C ASN A 373 -38.36 2.15 24.87
N VAL A 374 -37.94 3.22 24.18
CA VAL A 374 -38.49 4.58 24.41
C VAL A 374 -39.97 4.64 24.07
N PHE A 375 -40.39 4.07 22.93
CA PHE A 375 -41.76 4.17 22.44
C PHE A 375 -42.76 3.21 23.11
N ASP A 376 -42.34 1.99 23.46
CA ASP A 376 -43.25 0.99 24.05
C ASP A 376 -43.31 1.04 25.58
N ASN A 377 -42.20 1.37 26.24
CA ASN A 377 -42.12 1.39 27.71
C ASN A 377 -42.06 2.81 28.28
N GLN A 378 -41.08 3.63 27.87
CA GLN A 378 -40.83 4.91 28.54
C GLN A 378 -41.93 5.95 28.29
N PHE A 379 -42.28 6.21 27.03
CA PHE A 379 -43.30 7.20 26.67
C PHE A 379 -44.70 6.80 27.18
N PRO A 380 -45.17 5.54 27.07
CA PRO A 380 -46.46 5.14 27.63
C PRO A 380 -46.48 5.14 29.17
N ALA A 381 -45.35 4.89 29.83
CA ALA A 381 -45.23 5.09 31.27
C ALA A 381 -45.26 6.58 31.66
N ALA A 382 -44.68 7.47 30.85
CA ALA A 382 -44.77 8.92 31.05
C ALA A 382 -46.21 9.44 30.89
N LEU A 383 -46.94 9.00 29.86
CA LEU A 383 -48.37 9.31 29.70
C LEU A 383 -49.20 8.81 30.89
N LYS A 384 -48.96 7.59 31.39
CA LYS A 384 -49.63 7.05 32.59
C LYS A 384 -49.28 7.76 33.90
N ARG A 385 -48.23 8.59 33.94
CA ARG A 385 -47.84 9.40 35.12
C ARG A 385 -48.51 10.78 35.13
N LEU A 386 -49.19 11.18 34.05
CA LEU A 386 -49.94 12.45 34.00
C LEU A 386 -51.15 12.37 34.94
N GLN A 387 -51.19 13.27 35.93
CA GLN A 387 -52.24 13.30 36.96
C GLN A 387 -53.46 14.08 36.47
N PHE A 388 -54.16 13.55 35.46
CA PHE A 388 -55.36 14.16 34.90
C PHE A 388 -56.43 14.45 35.96
N ASP A 389 -56.52 13.66 37.03
CA ASP A 389 -57.45 13.85 38.15
C ASP A 389 -57.28 15.19 38.88
N LYS A 390 -56.10 15.82 38.81
CA LYS A 390 -55.90 17.19 39.33
C LYS A 390 -56.57 18.24 38.46
N HIS A 391 -56.43 18.10 37.13
CA HIS A 391 -57.08 18.97 36.14
C HIS A 391 -58.60 18.76 36.12
N LEU A 392 -59.06 17.53 36.36
CA LEU A 392 -60.47 17.14 36.43
C LEU A 392 -61.02 17.09 37.86
N SER A 393 -60.38 17.81 38.78
CA SER A 393 -60.86 17.97 40.16
C SER A 393 -62.21 18.69 40.21
N MET A 394 -63.08 18.29 41.14
CA MET A 394 -64.47 18.79 41.25
C MET A 394 -64.56 20.32 41.32
N GLU A 395 -63.61 20.97 41.98
CA GLU A 395 -63.52 22.42 42.10
C GLU A 395 -63.18 23.08 40.76
N ASN A 396 -62.18 22.56 40.04
CA ASN A 396 -61.79 23.08 38.73
C ASN A 396 -62.86 22.82 37.66
N VAL A 397 -63.51 21.65 37.68
CA VAL A 397 -64.65 21.34 36.80
C VAL A 397 -65.83 22.27 37.09
N ARG A 398 -66.21 22.50 38.36
CA ARG A 398 -67.27 23.47 38.70
C ARG A 398 -66.90 24.86 38.18
N LYS A 399 -65.69 25.34 38.47
CA LYS A 399 -65.18 26.65 38.06
C LYS A 399 -65.26 26.84 36.54
N LEU A 400 -64.59 25.98 35.76
CA LEU A 400 -64.49 26.13 34.31
C LEU A 400 -65.83 25.95 33.58
N ILE A 401 -66.77 25.20 34.15
CA ILE A 401 -68.13 25.06 33.62
C ILE A 401 -68.97 26.30 33.92
N THR A 402 -68.99 26.79 35.16
CA THR A 402 -69.75 28.02 35.52
C THR A 402 -69.16 29.26 34.84
N GLU A 403 -67.84 29.35 34.66
CA GLU A 403 -67.19 30.40 33.84
C GLU A 403 -67.54 30.33 32.34
N ALA A 404 -68.00 29.18 31.85
CA ALA A 404 -68.37 28.99 30.44
C ALA A 404 -69.87 29.20 30.18
N ASP A 405 -70.74 28.87 31.13
CA ASP A 405 -72.18 29.18 31.08
C ASP A 405 -72.47 30.67 31.36
N GLY A 406 -71.65 31.32 32.19
CA GLY A 406 -71.79 32.73 32.53
C GLY A 406 -73.01 33.03 33.42
N TYR A 407 -73.60 34.23 33.24
CA TYR A 407 -74.67 34.71 34.12
C TYR A 407 -76.04 34.06 33.85
N GLN A 408 -76.27 33.50 32.67
CA GLN A 408 -77.57 32.97 32.25
C GLN A 408 -77.43 31.51 31.76
N PRO A 409 -77.84 30.50 32.55
CA PRO A 409 -77.72 29.10 32.17
C PRO A 409 -78.50 28.76 30.91
N HIS A 410 -77.83 28.18 29.92
CA HIS A 410 -78.43 27.82 28.63
C HIS A 410 -79.22 26.49 28.72
N LEU A 411 -80.01 26.19 27.68
CA LEU A 411 -80.67 24.89 27.48
C LEU A 411 -79.77 23.86 26.77
N ILE A 412 -78.57 24.26 26.36
CA ILE A 412 -77.58 23.46 25.64
C ILE A 412 -76.39 23.23 26.58
N ALA A 413 -75.69 22.10 26.43
CA ALA A 413 -74.52 21.79 27.25
C ALA A 413 -73.39 22.84 27.07
N PRO A 414 -72.62 23.16 28.13
CA PRO A 414 -71.59 24.21 28.14
C PRO A 414 -70.34 23.84 27.35
N GLU A 415 -70.44 23.84 26.02
CA GLU A 415 -69.42 23.37 25.08
C GLU A 415 -68.04 23.98 25.36
N GLN A 416 -67.98 25.31 25.56
CA GLN A 416 -66.74 26.04 25.81
C GLN A 416 -66.03 25.63 27.12
N GLY A 417 -66.78 25.13 28.11
CA GLY A 417 -66.23 24.59 29.35
C GLY A 417 -65.63 23.20 29.16
N TYR A 418 -66.29 22.32 28.39
CA TYR A 418 -65.70 21.07 27.92
C TYR A 418 -64.42 21.32 27.12
N ARG A 419 -64.41 22.31 26.22
CA ARG A 419 -63.22 22.66 25.42
C ARG A 419 -62.02 23.01 26.32
N ARG A 420 -62.21 23.95 27.27
CA ARG A 420 -61.15 24.37 28.22
C ARG A 420 -60.67 23.21 29.12
N LEU A 421 -61.56 22.35 29.58
CA LEU A 421 -61.20 21.19 30.39
C LEU A 421 -60.31 20.21 29.62
N ILE A 422 -60.68 19.87 28.37
CA ILE A 422 -59.90 18.99 27.50
C ILE A 422 -58.54 19.62 27.16
N GLU A 423 -58.54 20.89 26.74
CA GLU A 423 -57.32 21.67 26.45
C GLU A 423 -56.34 21.65 27.63
N SER A 424 -56.82 21.91 28.85
CA SER A 424 -55.99 21.91 30.06
C SER A 424 -55.34 20.55 30.36
N CYS A 425 -55.95 19.45 29.92
CA CYS A 425 -55.39 18.10 30.03
C CYS A 425 -54.41 17.80 28.90
N LEU A 426 -54.76 18.12 27.65
CA LEU A 426 -53.93 17.81 26.47
C LEU A 426 -52.62 18.60 26.45
N VAL A 427 -52.61 19.85 26.91
CA VAL A 427 -51.38 20.66 27.03
C VAL A 427 -50.31 19.97 27.89
N SER A 428 -50.71 19.18 28.90
CA SER A 428 -49.77 18.43 29.74
C SER A 428 -48.99 17.33 28.99
N ILE A 429 -49.50 16.87 27.84
CA ILE A 429 -48.88 15.83 27.00
C ILE A 429 -47.63 16.35 26.27
N ARG A 430 -47.52 17.68 26.06
CA ARG A 430 -46.33 18.30 25.44
C ARG A 430 -45.03 17.91 26.15
N GLY A 431 -45.01 17.89 27.49
CA GLY A 431 -43.82 17.53 28.28
C GLY A 431 -43.30 16.11 27.99
N PRO A 432 -44.11 15.06 28.18
CA PRO A 432 -43.76 13.69 27.79
C PRO A 432 -43.39 13.53 26.30
N ALA A 433 -43.99 14.31 25.41
CA ALA A 433 -43.71 14.27 23.97
C ALA A 433 -42.33 14.87 23.63
N GLU A 434 -41.95 15.98 24.26
CA GLU A 434 -40.59 16.54 24.17
C GLU A 434 -39.54 15.60 24.80
N ALA A 435 -39.86 14.98 25.95
CA ALA A 435 -38.97 14.02 26.57
C ALA A 435 -38.71 12.77 25.69
N ALA A 436 -39.70 12.33 24.90
CA ALA A 436 -39.53 11.25 23.93
C ALA A 436 -38.66 11.66 22.73
N VAL A 437 -38.80 12.91 22.24
CA VAL A 437 -37.94 13.51 21.21
C VAL A 437 -36.48 13.54 21.68
N ASP A 438 -36.24 13.98 22.91
CA ASP A 438 -34.89 14.13 23.49
C ASP A 438 -34.25 12.78 23.85
N ALA A 439 -35.03 11.80 24.31
CA ALA A 439 -34.55 10.44 24.58
C ALA A 439 -34.07 9.73 23.31
N VAL A 440 -34.78 9.87 22.18
CA VAL A 440 -34.33 9.31 20.90
C VAL A 440 -33.08 10.01 20.39
N HIS A 441 -33.03 11.34 20.48
CA HIS A 441 -31.86 12.13 20.09
C HIS A 441 -30.58 11.71 20.84
N ALA A 442 -30.68 11.50 22.15
CA ALA A 442 -29.57 11.01 22.97
C ALA A 442 -29.07 9.61 22.52
N ILE A 443 -29.98 8.72 22.10
CA ILE A 443 -29.61 7.40 21.55
C ILE A 443 -28.90 7.57 20.20
N LEU A 444 -29.40 8.44 19.31
CA LEU A 444 -28.74 8.68 18.01
C LEU A 444 -27.31 9.23 18.19
N LYS A 445 -27.09 10.14 19.15
CA LYS A 445 -25.74 10.61 19.51
C LYS A 445 -24.85 9.50 20.10
N GLU A 446 -25.40 8.57 20.88
CA GLU A 446 -24.68 7.36 21.34
C GLU A 446 -24.24 6.47 20.16
N LEU A 447 -25.07 6.33 19.13
CA LEU A 447 -24.76 5.53 17.94
C LEU A 447 -23.68 6.17 17.05
N VAL A 448 -23.68 7.51 16.90
CA VAL A 448 -22.59 8.23 16.21
C VAL A 448 -21.25 7.96 16.88
N HIS A 449 -21.16 8.08 18.21
CA HIS A 449 -19.93 7.76 18.95
C HIS A 449 -19.46 6.32 18.76
N LYS A 450 -20.38 5.34 18.66
CA LYS A 450 -20.01 3.94 18.41
C LYS A 450 -19.48 3.72 17.00
N ALA A 451 -20.17 4.24 15.98
CA ALA A 451 -19.73 4.12 14.59
C ALA A 451 -18.35 4.78 14.37
N ILE A 452 -18.10 5.95 14.97
CA ILE A 452 -16.78 6.61 14.98
C ILE A 452 -15.70 5.73 15.61
N ASN A 453 -16.02 5.02 16.69
CA ASN A 453 -15.06 4.17 17.41
C ASN A 453 -14.85 2.79 16.78
N GLU A 454 -15.77 2.34 15.91
CA GLU A 454 -15.64 1.07 15.19
C GLU A 454 -14.86 1.26 13.88
N THR A 455 -15.19 2.30 13.10
CA THR A 455 -14.46 2.69 11.87
C THR A 455 -12.95 2.76 12.12
N VAL A 456 -12.14 2.07 11.32
CA VAL A 456 -10.69 1.92 11.54
C VAL A 456 -9.94 3.09 10.91
N GLU A 457 -10.42 3.53 9.75
CA GLU A 457 -9.91 4.62 8.94
C GLU A 457 -9.98 5.96 9.69
N LEU A 458 -11.07 6.20 10.43
CA LEU A 458 -11.21 7.38 11.30
C LEU A 458 -10.24 7.37 12.51
N LYS A 459 -9.55 6.25 12.80
CA LYS A 459 -8.46 6.22 13.80
C LYS A 459 -7.12 6.61 13.20
N GLN A 460 -6.95 6.48 11.88
CA GLN A 460 -5.77 6.95 11.14
C GLN A 460 -5.77 8.47 10.92
N TYR A 461 -6.96 9.09 10.87
CA TYR A 461 -7.14 10.51 10.56
C TYR A 461 -7.88 11.28 11.67
N PRO A 462 -7.19 11.74 12.73
CA PRO A 462 -7.80 12.38 13.89
C PRO A 462 -8.58 13.66 13.56
N SER A 463 -8.06 14.49 12.65
CA SER A 463 -8.70 15.75 12.24
C SER A 463 -10.00 15.49 11.46
N LEU A 464 -10.00 14.56 10.50
CA LEU A 464 -11.23 14.10 9.84
C LEU A 464 -12.25 13.50 10.82
N ARG A 465 -11.81 12.74 11.83
CA ARG A 465 -12.68 12.15 12.86
C ARG A 465 -13.44 13.19 13.67
N VAL A 466 -12.79 14.32 14.00
CA VAL A 466 -13.44 15.43 14.71
C VAL A 466 -14.46 16.13 13.79
N GLU A 467 -14.07 16.45 12.55
CA GLU A 467 -14.94 17.13 11.58
C GLU A 467 -16.21 16.31 11.25
N VAL A 468 -16.05 15.01 10.93
CA VAL A 468 -17.18 14.08 10.67
C VAL A 468 -18.08 13.93 11.89
N GLY A 469 -17.50 13.84 13.09
CA GLY A 469 -18.26 13.74 14.34
C GLY A 469 -19.10 14.99 14.62
N ASN A 470 -18.50 16.18 14.48
CA ASN A 470 -19.19 17.46 14.65
C ASN A 470 -20.34 17.59 13.63
N ALA A 471 -20.07 17.37 12.34
CA ALA A 471 -21.09 17.49 11.30
C ALA A 471 -22.26 16.51 11.50
N ALA A 472 -21.99 15.28 11.96
CA ALA A 472 -23.03 14.32 12.33
C ALA A 472 -23.87 14.79 13.53
N PHE A 473 -23.25 15.39 14.55
CA PHE A 473 -23.99 15.96 15.69
C PHE A 473 -24.83 17.18 15.32
N ASP A 474 -24.30 18.10 14.52
CA ASP A 474 -25.03 19.28 14.06
C ASP A 474 -26.23 18.89 13.19
N SER A 475 -26.07 17.87 12.32
CA SER A 475 -27.19 17.29 11.56
C SER A 475 -28.26 16.70 12.48
N LEU A 476 -27.88 15.94 13.52
CA LEU A 476 -28.82 15.41 14.50
C LEU A 476 -29.53 16.51 15.30
N ASP A 477 -28.83 17.57 15.72
CA ASP A 477 -29.45 18.68 16.46
C ASP A 477 -30.47 19.46 15.59
N ARG A 478 -30.21 19.62 14.27
CA ARG A 478 -31.21 20.14 13.32
C ARG A 478 -32.44 19.23 13.24
N MET A 479 -32.25 17.92 13.07
CA MET A 479 -33.32 16.92 13.00
C MET A 479 -34.16 16.86 14.29
N ARG A 480 -33.53 17.02 15.46
CA ARG A 480 -34.19 17.11 16.77
C ARG A 480 -35.15 18.31 16.83
N GLU A 481 -34.69 19.50 16.42
CA GLU A 481 -35.53 20.71 16.47
C GLU A 481 -36.72 20.66 15.50
N GLU A 482 -36.55 20.06 14.33
CA GLU A 482 -37.68 19.79 13.41
C GLU A 482 -38.64 18.74 13.99
N SER A 483 -38.11 17.65 14.55
CA SER A 483 -38.90 16.62 15.22
C SER A 483 -39.68 17.16 16.42
N LYS A 484 -39.10 18.07 17.19
CA LYS A 484 -39.77 18.76 18.30
C LYS A 484 -40.94 19.60 17.80
N LYS A 485 -40.72 20.43 16.77
CA LYS A 485 -41.76 21.26 16.15
C LYS A 485 -42.88 20.42 15.54
N ALA A 486 -42.57 19.30 14.87
CA ALA A 486 -43.56 18.39 14.31
C ALA A 486 -44.37 17.67 15.39
N THR A 487 -43.69 17.15 16.42
CA THR A 487 -44.30 16.42 17.54
C THR A 487 -45.25 17.31 18.36
N LEU A 488 -44.85 18.55 18.65
CA LEU A 488 -45.70 19.52 19.35
C LEU A 488 -46.93 19.91 18.50
N LYS A 489 -46.76 20.13 17.19
CA LYS A 489 -47.88 20.39 16.27
C LYS A 489 -48.95 19.28 16.29
N LEU A 490 -48.56 18.02 16.45
CA LEU A 490 -49.55 16.93 16.58
C LEU A 490 -50.39 17.04 17.85
N VAL A 491 -49.79 17.40 18.99
CA VAL A 491 -50.54 17.66 20.23
C VAL A 491 -51.45 18.88 20.06
N ASP A 492 -50.95 19.94 19.43
CA ASP A 492 -51.68 21.19 19.21
C ASP A 492 -52.87 21.03 18.25
N MET A 493 -52.78 20.13 17.26
CA MET A 493 -53.89 19.77 16.38
C MET A 493 -55.04 19.10 17.15
N GLU A 494 -54.73 18.15 18.03
CA GLU A 494 -55.73 17.49 18.90
C GLU A 494 -56.35 18.46 19.93
N CYS A 495 -55.62 19.50 20.35
CA CYS A 495 -56.16 20.59 21.16
C CYS A 495 -57.08 21.52 20.36
N SER A 496 -56.75 21.79 19.09
CA SER A 496 -57.40 22.82 18.27
C SER A 496 -58.77 22.41 17.73
N TYR A 497 -58.99 21.12 17.44
CA TYR A 497 -60.25 20.64 16.87
C TYR A 497 -60.78 19.39 17.59
N LEU A 498 -61.85 19.59 18.35
CA LEU A 498 -62.58 18.53 19.02
C LEU A 498 -63.63 17.94 18.07
N THR A 499 -63.68 16.62 17.98
CA THR A 499 -64.58 15.94 17.03
C THR A 499 -66.05 16.20 17.37
N VAL A 500 -66.86 16.62 16.37
CA VAL A 500 -68.30 16.89 16.55
C VAL A 500 -69.06 15.66 17.09
N ASP A 501 -68.56 14.46 16.77
CA ASP A 501 -69.09 13.20 17.27
C ASP A 501 -68.90 12.97 18.78
N PHE A 502 -67.96 13.65 19.43
CA PHE A 502 -67.87 13.68 20.90
C PHE A 502 -69.08 14.43 21.49
N PHE A 503 -69.36 15.63 20.97
CA PHE A 503 -70.50 16.45 21.43
C PHE A 503 -71.85 15.80 21.13
N ARG A 504 -72.00 15.10 19.99
CA ARG A 504 -73.19 14.30 19.67
C ARG A 504 -73.40 13.11 20.60
N LYS A 505 -72.32 12.56 21.17
CA LYS A 505 -72.33 11.40 22.10
C LYS A 505 -72.35 11.83 23.57
N LEU A 506 -72.44 13.13 23.87
CA LEU A 506 -72.77 13.59 25.22
C LEU A 506 -74.17 13.06 25.58
N PRO A 507 -74.31 12.25 26.66
CA PRO A 507 -75.61 11.70 27.03
C PRO A 507 -76.57 12.83 27.38
N GLN A 508 -77.68 12.91 26.66
CA GLN A 508 -78.71 13.94 26.81
C GLN A 508 -79.53 13.69 28.08
N ASP A 509 -79.61 14.67 28.99
CA ASP A 509 -80.41 14.59 30.22
C ASP A 509 -81.91 14.82 29.96
N VAL A 510 -82.49 13.98 29.10
CA VAL A 510 -83.93 13.98 28.77
C VAL A 510 -84.69 12.90 29.57
N GLU A 511 -84.02 11.81 29.95
CA GLU A 511 -84.65 10.70 30.70
C GLU A 511 -84.67 10.90 32.22
N LYS A 512 -85.46 11.88 32.66
CA LYS A 512 -86.25 11.80 33.91
C LYS A 512 -87.29 12.92 33.98
N GLY A 513 -88.57 12.54 33.91
CA GLY A 513 -89.71 13.45 34.12
C GLY A 513 -89.85 13.88 35.59
N GLY A 514 -88.95 14.75 36.05
CA GLY A 514 -89.06 15.44 37.33
C GLY A 514 -89.92 16.71 37.22
N ASN A 515 -90.57 17.10 38.32
CA ASN A 515 -91.45 18.28 38.33
C ASN A 515 -90.70 19.59 38.00
N PRO A 516 -91.34 20.59 37.37
CA PRO A 516 -90.70 21.86 36.96
C PRO A 516 -90.24 22.78 38.11
N THR A 517 -90.32 22.32 39.35
CA THR A 517 -90.08 23.11 40.58
C THR A 517 -88.74 22.82 41.25
N HIS A 518 -87.92 21.89 40.73
CA HIS A 518 -86.52 21.80 41.15
C HIS A 518 -85.74 23.04 40.71
N SER A 519 -84.92 23.56 41.63
CA SER A 519 -84.27 24.86 41.45
C SER A 519 -83.28 24.83 40.29
N ILE A 520 -83.09 25.96 39.60
CA ILE A 520 -82.04 26.12 38.59
C ILE A 520 -80.64 25.83 39.20
N PHE A 521 -80.48 26.04 40.51
CA PHE A 521 -79.27 25.70 41.26
C PHE A 521 -79.00 24.18 41.38
N ASP A 522 -80.02 23.31 41.32
CA ASP A 522 -79.82 21.85 41.34
C ASP A 522 -79.18 21.32 40.04
N ARG A 523 -79.11 22.13 38.96
CA ARG A 523 -78.56 21.70 37.67
C ARG A 523 -77.05 21.39 37.73
N TYR A 524 -76.30 22.02 38.64
CA TYR A 524 -74.88 21.74 38.88
C TYR A 524 -74.65 20.80 40.07
N ASN A 525 -75.54 19.82 40.26
CA ASN A 525 -75.37 18.74 41.23
C ASN A 525 -74.01 18.02 41.01
N ASP A 526 -73.39 17.58 42.09
CA ASP A 526 -72.10 16.87 42.08
C ASP A 526 -72.10 15.64 41.17
N SER A 527 -73.25 14.98 41.01
CA SER A 527 -73.43 13.86 40.07
C SER A 527 -73.25 14.27 38.60
N TYR A 528 -73.74 15.45 38.21
CA TYR A 528 -73.58 16.01 36.87
C TYR A 528 -72.12 16.41 36.60
N LEU A 529 -71.50 17.15 37.53
CA LEU A 529 -70.12 17.59 37.39
C LEU A 529 -69.11 16.42 37.39
N ARG A 530 -69.34 15.36 38.18
CA ARG A 530 -68.55 14.10 38.09
C ARG A 530 -68.67 13.46 36.72
N ARG A 531 -69.88 13.42 36.14
CA ARG A 531 -70.13 12.85 34.80
C ARG A 531 -69.43 13.66 33.71
N ILE A 532 -69.38 14.99 33.80
CA ILE A 532 -68.53 15.83 32.92
C ILE A 532 -67.06 15.38 33.03
N GLY A 533 -66.52 15.28 34.24
CA GLY A 533 -65.14 14.83 34.48
C GLY A 533 -64.84 13.46 33.87
N SER A 534 -65.72 12.47 34.09
CA SER A 534 -65.58 11.13 33.50
C SER A 534 -65.63 11.13 31.97
N THR A 535 -66.52 11.93 31.37
CA THR A 535 -66.65 12.03 29.90
C THR A 535 -65.45 12.75 29.27
N VAL A 536 -64.92 13.80 29.91
CA VAL A 536 -63.66 14.45 29.49
C VAL A 536 -62.48 13.48 29.62
N LEU A 537 -62.38 12.74 30.74
CA LEU A 537 -61.32 11.74 30.94
C LEU A 537 -61.36 10.62 29.89
N ALA A 538 -62.56 10.18 29.48
CA ALA A 538 -62.71 9.20 28.40
C ALA A 538 -62.20 9.74 27.05
N TYR A 539 -62.49 11.01 26.72
CA TYR A 539 -61.97 11.66 25.51
C TYR A 539 -60.45 11.84 25.55
N VAL A 540 -59.90 12.32 26.67
CA VAL A 540 -58.46 12.50 26.86
C VAL A 540 -57.72 11.15 26.74
N ASN A 541 -58.26 10.06 27.29
CA ASN A 541 -57.69 8.73 27.14
C ASN A 541 -57.74 8.20 25.69
N MET A 542 -58.78 8.54 24.93
CA MET A 542 -58.86 8.24 23.49
C MET A 542 -57.77 9.01 22.73
N VAL A 543 -57.63 10.33 22.94
CA VAL A 543 -56.60 11.16 22.31
C VAL A 543 -55.19 10.70 22.72
N CYS A 544 -54.95 10.36 23.99
CA CYS A 544 -53.69 9.77 24.44
C CYS A 544 -53.38 8.44 23.72
N SER A 545 -54.39 7.65 23.39
CA SER A 545 -54.23 6.40 22.62
C SER A 545 -53.89 6.67 21.14
N THR A 546 -54.44 7.73 20.54
CA THR A 546 -54.04 8.20 19.21
C THR A 546 -52.60 8.74 19.22
N LEU A 547 -52.30 9.67 20.13
CA LEU A 547 -50.98 10.30 20.27
C LEU A 547 -49.88 9.28 20.61
N ARG A 548 -50.17 8.23 21.40
CA ARG A 548 -49.25 7.10 21.63
C ARG A 548 -48.79 6.45 20.31
N ASN A 549 -49.63 6.43 19.29
CA ASN A 549 -49.31 5.85 17.98
C ASN A 549 -48.78 6.88 16.97
N SER A 550 -49.16 8.16 17.09
CA SER A 550 -48.79 9.22 16.14
C SER A 550 -47.43 9.87 16.47
N ILE A 551 -47.12 10.08 17.75
CA ILE A 551 -45.87 10.75 18.18
C ILE A 551 -44.63 9.91 17.81
N PRO A 552 -44.54 8.59 18.12
CA PRO A 552 -43.43 7.75 17.66
C PRO A 552 -43.23 7.79 16.13
N LYS A 553 -44.31 7.83 15.34
CA LYS A 553 -44.21 7.94 13.87
C LYS A 553 -43.61 9.27 13.43
N SER A 554 -43.94 10.38 14.11
CA SER A 554 -43.32 11.68 13.85
C SER A 554 -41.83 11.70 14.21
N ILE A 555 -41.45 11.10 15.34
CA ILE A 555 -40.05 11.03 15.80
C ILE A 555 -39.23 10.12 14.86
N VAL A 556 -39.78 8.96 14.47
CA VAL A 556 -39.14 8.06 13.50
C VAL A 556 -39.01 8.71 12.13
N TYR A 557 -40.00 9.48 11.67
CA TYR A 557 -39.92 10.19 10.40
C TYR A 557 -38.89 11.33 10.42
N CYS A 558 -38.97 12.24 11.40
CA CYS A 558 -38.14 13.45 11.43
C CYS A 558 -36.71 13.24 11.96
N GLN A 559 -36.48 12.27 12.86
CA GLN A 559 -35.13 11.95 13.35
C GLN A 559 -34.60 10.67 12.71
N VAL A 560 -35.17 9.52 13.05
CA VAL A 560 -34.54 8.21 12.79
C VAL A 560 -34.36 7.96 11.28
N ARG A 561 -35.38 8.26 10.48
CA ARG A 561 -35.37 8.05 9.03
C ARG A 561 -34.47 9.03 8.29
N GLU A 562 -34.46 10.30 8.68
CA GLU A 562 -33.63 11.31 8.03
C GLU A 562 -32.17 11.26 8.52
N ALA A 563 -31.91 10.87 9.78
CA ALA A 563 -30.57 10.49 10.23
C ALA A 563 -30.04 9.26 9.51
N LYS A 564 -30.91 8.32 9.07
CA LYS A 564 -30.51 7.21 8.20
C LYS A 564 -30.22 7.64 6.76
N ARG A 565 -30.70 8.78 6.30
CA ARG A 565 -30.61 9.21 4.90
C ARG A 565 -29.53 10.25 4.67
N SER A 566 -29.52 11.26 5.53
CA SER A 566 -29.06 12.61 5.19
C SER A 566 -28.04 13.16 6.20
N LEU A 567 -27.49 12.28 7.06
CA LEU A 567 -26.61 12.62 8.20
C LEU A 567 -25.40 13.47 7.77
N LEU A 568 -24.80 13.12 6.63
CA LEU A 568 -23.60 13.77 6.10
C LEU A 568 -23.83 14.56 4.81
N ASP A 569 -25.07 14.72 4.33
CA ASP A 569 -25.34 15.43 3.06
C ASP A 569 -24.86 16.89 3.10
N HIS A 570 -24.99 17.53 4.26
CA HIS A 570 -24.44 18.87 4.52
C HIS A 570 -22.91 18.85 4.48
N PHE A 571 -22.27 17.85 5.12
CA PHE A 571 -20.83 17.69 5.13
C PHE A 571 -20.24 17.41 3.74
N PHE A 572 -20.92 16.60 2.91
CA PHE A 572 -20.54 16.37 1.51
C PHE A 572 -20.71 17.64 0.66
N THR A 573 -21.75 18.42 0.91
CA THR A 573 -21.96 19.73 0.26
C THR A 573 -20.84 20.71 0.62
N GLU A 574 -20.44 20.78 1.89
CA GLU A 574 -19.33 21.62 2.35
C GLU A 574 -17.98 21.14 1.81
N LEU A 575 -17.69 19.83 1.83
CA LEU A 575 -16.48 19.23 1.26
C LEU A 575 -16.28 19.59 -0.21
N GLY A 576 -17.36 19.63 -1.00
CA GLY A 576 -17.33 20.07 -2.40
C GLY A 576 -16.92 21.53 -2.61
N SER A 577 -16.85 22.34 -1.55
CA SER A 577 -16.40 23.74 -1.57
C SER A 577 -15.05 24.00 -0.88
N LYS A 578 -14.47 22.99 -0.19
CA LYS A 578 -13.18 23.13 0.52
C LYS A 578 -11.99 23.05 -0.45
N GLU A 579 -11.01 23.94 -0.27
CA GLU A 579 -9.78 23.96 -1.08
C GLU A 579 -8.85 22.76 -0.80
N VAL A 580 -7.95 22.44 -1.73
CA VAL A 580 -6.94 21.37 -1.60
C VAL A 580 -6.13 21.46 -0.30
N LYS A 581 -5.85 22.67 0.20
CA LYS A 581 -5.18 22.87 1.49
C LYS A 581 -6.03 22.41 2.67
N GLN A 582 -7.33 22.75 2.66
CA GLN A 582 -8.29 22.37 3.69
C GLN A 582 -8.58 20.85 3.67
N LEU A 583 -8.71 20.26 2.47
CA LEU A 583 -8.81 18.80 2.30
C LEU A 583 -7.54 18.08 2.81
N SER A 584 -6.36 18.69 2.63
CA SER A 584 -5.10 18.13 3.14
C SER A 584 -5.01 18.23 4.67
N SER A 585 -5.48 19.31 5.30
CA SER A 585 -5.52 19.43 6.77
C SER A 585 -6.58 18.54 7.44
N LEU A 586 -7.61 18.08 6.73
CA LEU A 586 -8.52 17.05 7.24
C LEU A 586 -7.85 15.66 7.28
N LEU A 587 -7.03 15.37 6.27
CA LEU A 587 -6.29 14.11 6.16
C LEU A 587 -5.00 14.08 7.01
N ASP A 588 -4.45 15.24 7.42
CA ASP A 588 -3.52 15.39 8.55
C ASP A 588 -2.38 14.34 8.61
N GLU A 589 -1.85 13.99 7.44
CA GLU A 589 -0.95 12.85 7.29
C GLU A 589 0.52 13.30 7.38
N ASP A 590 1.31 12.59 8.17
CA ASP A 590 2.76 12.78 8.25
C ASP A 590 3.39 12.63 6.85
N PRO A 591 4.12 13.64 6.34
CA PRO A 591 4.81 13.56 5.06
C PRO A 591 5.72 12.33 4.90
N ALA A 592 6.34 11.86 5.99
CA ALA A 592 7.17 10.64 5.97
C ALA A 592 6.33 9.37 5.79
N VAL A 593 5.08 9.35 6.27
CA VAL A 593 4.13 8.26 6.02
C VAL A 593 3.63 8.30 4.58
N MET A 594 3.31 9.50 4.06
CA MET A 594 2.95 9.68 2.64
C MET A 594 4.05 9.18 1.69
N GLU A 595 5.30 9.60 1.93
CA GLU A 595 6.45 9.21 1.10
C GLU A 595 6.75 7.71 1.20
N ARG A 596 6.73 7.14 2.41
CA ARG A 596 6.86 5.68 2.63
C ARG A 596 5.76 4.91 1.90
N ARG A 597 4.50 5.35 1.99
CA ARG A 597 3.35 4.71 1.33
C ARG A 597 3.47 4.78 -0.20
N ALA A 598 3.93 5.90 -0.75
CA ALA A 598 4.19 6.04 -2.19
C ALA A 598 5.34 5.14 -2.67
N SER A 599 6.42 5.04 -1.90
CA SER A 599 7.55 4.15 -2.18
C SER A 599 7.14 2.67 -2.17
N LEU A 600 6.40 2.25 -1.14
CA LEU A 600 5.86 0.89 -1.02
C LEU A 600 4.91 0.53 -2.18
N ALA A 601 4.03 1.46 -2.58
CA ALA A 601 3.12 1.25 -3.71
C ALA A 601 3.89 1.06 -5.04
N LYS A 602 4.91 1.89 -5.29
CA LYS A 602 5.79 1.78 -6.47
C LYS A 602 6.59 0.46 -6.47
N ARG A 603 7.08 0.01 -5.31
CA ARG A 603 7.77 -1.29 -5.17
C ARG A 603 6.80 -2.44 -5.46
N LEU A 604 5.60 -2.41 -4.88
CA LEU A 604 4.56 -3.43 -5.09
C LEU A 604 4.12 -3.55 -6.56
N GLU A 605 3.94 -2.44 -7.27
CA GLU A 605 3.60 -2.44 -8.71
C GLU A 605 4.67 -3.17 -9.54
N LEU A 606 5.95 -2.89 -9.27
CA LEU A 606 7.07 -3.52 -9.98
C LEU A 606 7.25 -5.00 -9.63
N TYR A 607 7.02 -5.41 -8.37
CA TYR A 607 7.01 -6.83 -8.00
C TYR A 607 5.84 -7.60 -8.64
N ARG A 608 4.65 -6.98 -8.76
CA ARG A 608 3.52 -7.55 -9.50
C ARG A 608 3.79 -7.65 -11.01
N SER A 609 4.47 -6.65 -11.59
CA SER A 609 4.92 -6.72 -12.99
C SER A 609 5.95 -7.84 -13.20
N ALA A 610 6.90 -8.01 -12.28
CA ALA A 610 7.86 -9.11 -12.27
C ALA A 610 7.18 -10.49 -12.19
N GLN A 611 6.18 -10.64 -11.30
CA GLN A 611 5.37 -11.85 -11.17
C GLN A 611 4.66 -12.18 -12.49
N ALA A 612 3.95 -11.22 -13.08
CA ALA A 612 3.22 -11.41 -14.33
C ALA A 612 4.12 -11.79 -15.52
N GLU A 613 5.35 -11.27 -15.59
CA GLU A 613 6.30 -11.69 -16.62
C GLU A 613 6.91 -13.08 -16.38
N ILE A 614 7.14 -13.47 -15.12
CA ILE A 614 7.56 -14.85 -14.76
C ILE A 614 6.46 -15.84 -15.16
N ASP A 615 5.21 -15.54 -14.83
CA ASP A 615 4.07 -16.40 -15.17
C ASP A 615 3.88 -16.47 -16.70
N ALA A 616 4.01 -15.35 -17.43
CA ALA A 616 3.96 -15.35 -18.89
C ALA A 616 5.07 -16.20 -19.54
N VAL A 617 6.27 -16.27 -18.95
CA VAL A 617 7.37 -17.14 -19.42
C VAL A 617 7.17 -18.60 -18.99
N ALA A 618 6.45 -18.87 -17.89
CA ALA A 618 6.07 -20.22 -17.48
C ALA A 618 4.98 -20.83 -18.38
N TRP A 619 4.00 -20.04 -18.81
CA TRP A 619 2.90 -20.47 -19.69
C TRP A 619 3.27 -20.53 -21.19
N ALA A 620 4.44 -20.02 -21.59
CA ALA A 620 4.92 -20.03 -22.97
C ALA A 620 5.77 -21.28 -23.32
N LYS A 621 5.34 -22.47 -22.85
CA LYS A 621 6.04 -23.76 -23.01
C LYS A 621 5.07 -24.91 -23.31
#